data_AF-A0A2G9MVA6-F1
#
_entry.id   AF-A0A2G9MVA6-F1
#
_cell.length_a   1.000
_cell.length_b   1.000
_cell.length_c   1.000
_cell.angle_alpha   90.00
_cell.angle_beta   90.00
_cell.angle_gamma   90.00
#
_symmetry.space_group_name_H-M   'P 1'
#
loop_
_entity.id
_entity.type
_entity.pdbx_description
1 polymer ?
#
loop_
_entity_poly.entity_id
_entity_poly.type
_entity_poly.pdbx_seq_one_letter_code
_entity_poly.pdbx_strand_id
1 'polypeptide(L)'
;MKTEIKNAIIFGIVIIIIVGIISVILSSLNFDTQTTETIHEINSITKIDKSKFKKAPEIIGITHYFNTTPEKLANEIKGKVVLYDIWTYSCINCVRTLPYIVAWNEKYSDSGLLIIGIHSPEFEFEKIPENV
;
A
#
# COMPACT_ATOMS: atom_id res chain seq x y z
N MET A 1 27.11 -43.76 -53.01
CA MET A 1 26.99 -43.87 -51.53
C MET A 1 26.16 -45.11 -51.22
N LYS A 2 26.61 -46.00 -50.33
CA LYS A 2 25.87 -47.24 -49.99
C LYS A 2 24.49 -46.89 -49.41
N THR A 3 23.44 -47.60 -49.81
CA THR A 3 22.03 -47.32 -49.45
C THR A 3 21.83 -47.19 -47.94
N GLU A 4 22.61 -47.94 -47.16
CA GLU A 4 22.61 -47.91 -45.69
C GLU A 4 23.02 -46.53 -45.12
N ILE A 5 23.98 -45.84 -45.75
CA ILE A 5 24.43 -44.52 -45.32
C ILE A 5 23.37 -43.46 -45.63
N LYS A 6 22.66 -43.62 -46.76
CA LYS A 6 21.58 -42.70 -47.15
C LYS A 6 20.40 -42.80 -46.18
N ASN A 7 20.05 -44.02 -45.76
CA ASN A 7 18.99 -44.26 -44.80
C ASN A 7 19.35 -43.73 -43.40
N ALA A 8 20.60 -43.91 -42.96
CA ALA A 8 21.07 -43.37 -41.68
C ALA A 8 21.02 -41.83 -41.61
N ILE A 9 21.38 -41.14 -42.70
CA ILE A 9 21.30 -39.67 -42.77
C ILE A 9 19.84 -39.19 -42.73
N ILE A 10 18.94 -39.87 -43.45
CA ILE A 10 17.51 -39.54 -43.46
C ILE A 10 16.90 -39.69 -42.06
N PHE A 11 17.19 -40.78 -41.36
CA PHE A 11 16.71 -41.01 -39.99
C PHE A 11 17.24 -39.94 -39.02
N GLY A 12 18.51 -39.54 -39.14
CA GLY A 12 19.09 -38.48 -38.31
C GLY A 12 18.39 -37.13 -38.49
N ILE A 13 18.08 -36.75 -39.73
CA ILE A 13 17.37 -35.49 -40.04
C ILE A 13 15.95 -35.50 -39.46
N VAL A 14 15.23 -36.62 -39.59
CA VAL A 14 13.86 -36.75 -39.08
C VAL A 14 13.81 -36.59 -37.56
N ILE A 15 14.76 -37.19 -36.84
CA ILE A 15 14.84 -37.08 -35.37
C ILE A 15 15.05 -35.62 -34.95
N ILE A 16 15.94 -34.88 -35.62
CA ILE A 16 16.22 -33.47 -35.30
C ILE A 16 14.96 -32.61 -35.49
N ILE A 17 14.22 -32.83 -36.57
CA ILE A 17 12.97 -32.11 -36.85
C ILE A 17 11.91 -32.40 -35.77
N ILE A 18 11.76 -33.66 -35.38
CA ILE A 18 10.79 -34.06 -34.34
C ILE A 18 11.13 -33.42 -32.99
N VAL A 19 12.41 -33.45 -32.60
CA VAL A 19 12.87 -32.83 -31.34
C VAL A 19 12.64 -31.32 -31.36
N GLY A 20 12.91 -30.66 -32.50
CA GLY A 20 12.65 -29.23 -32.67
C GLY A 20 11.17 -28.88 -32.54
N ILE A 21 10.28 -29.65 -33.18
CA ILE A 21 8.82 -29.44 -33.10
C ILE A 21 8.31 -29.66 -31.67
N ILE A 22 8.77 -30.73 -31.01
CA ILE A 22 8.40 -31.03 -29.61
C ILE A 22 8.88 -29.91 -28.68
N SER A 23 10.08 -29.36 -28.88
CA SER A 23 10.60 -28.26 -28.07
C SER A 23 9.78 -26.97 -28.24
N VAL A 24 9.35 -26.65 -29.46
CA VAL A 24 8.48 -25.50 -29.73
C VAL A 24 7.09 -25.70 -29.10
N ILE A 25 6.51 -26.89 -29.23
CA ILE A 25 5.21 -27.22 -28.62
C ILE A 25 5.32 -27.16 -27.09
N LEU A 26 6.37 -27.74 -26.50
CA LEU A 26 6.59 -27.72 -25.06
C LEU A 26 6.79 -26.28 -24.54
N SER A 27 7.44 -25.41 -25.32
CA SER A 27 7.58 -23.99 -24.99
C SER A 27 6.23 -23.24 -25.04
N SER A 28 5.32 -23.67 -25.93
CA SER A 28 3.98 -23.09 -26.05
C SER A 28 3.00 -23.56 -24.96
N LEU A 29 3.29 -24.67 -24.27
CA LEU A 29 2.44 -25.21 -23.21
C LEU A 29 2.62 -24.52 -21.85
N ASN A 30 3.56 -23.57 -21.72
CA ASN A 30 3.82 -22.82 -20.49
C ASN A 30 3.05 -21.49 -20.37
N PHE A 31 2.01 -21.26 -21.17
CA PHE A 31 1.27 -20.00 -21.17
C PHE A 31 -0.25 -20.27 -21.19
N ASP A 32 -0.99 -19.55 -20.33
CA ASP A 32 -2.46 -19.42 -20.28
C ASP A 32 -3.32 -20.51 -19.62
N THR A 33 -3.14 -20.77 -18.31
CA THR A 33 -4.28 -21.35 -17.52
C THR A 33 -4.36 -20.95 -16.03
N GLN A 34 -3.67 -19.90 -15.56
CA GLN A 34 -3.77 -19.48 -14.14
C GLN A 34 -4.12 -18.00 -13.90
N THR A 35 -4.16 -17.15 -14.93
CA THR A 35 -4.35 -15.70 -14.76
C THR A 35 -5.80 -15.27 -14.52
N THR A 36 -6.80 -16.05 -14.91
CA THR A 36 -8.20 -15.60 -14.90
C THR A 36 -8.90 -15.77 -13.54
N GLU A 37 -8.58 -16.81 -12.77
CA GLU A 37 -9.20 -17.03 -11.46
C GLU A 37 -8.59 -16.11 -10.38
N THR A 38 -7.29 -15.84 -10.44
CA THR A 38 -6.60 -14.98 -9.48
C THR A 38 -7.04 -13.51 -9.61
N ILE A 39 -7.35 -13.01 -10.81
CA ILE A 39 -7.80 -11.62 -11.02
C ILE A 39 -9.20 -11.38 -10.43
N HIS A 40 -10.09 -12.37 -10.47
CA HIS A 40 -11.45 -12.21 -9.97
C HIS A 40 -11.51 -12.20 -8.43
N GLU A 41 -10.57 -12.88 -7.77
CA GLU A 41 -10.38 -12.85 -6.31
C GLU A 41 -9.66 -11.58 -5.85
N ILE A 42 -8.68 -11.08 -6.60
CA ILE A 42 -8.04 -9.77 -6.32
C ILE A 42 -9.04 -8.62 -6.47
N ASN A 43 -9.92 -8.66 -7.47
CA ASN A 43 -10.96 -7.65 -7.67
C ASN A 43 -12.04 -7.66 -6.58
N SER A 44 -12.25 -8.78 -5.90
CA SER A 44 -13.18 -8.86 -4.76
C SER A 44 -12.51 -8.43 -3.44
N ILE A 45 -11.21 -8.69 -3.26
CA ILE A 45 -10.42 -8.21 -2.11
C ILE A 45 -10.23 -6.68 -2.14
N THR A 46 -10.19 -6.07 -3.32
CA THR A 46 -9.96 -4.61 -3.48
C THR A 46 -11.22 -3.75 -3.26
N LYS A 47 -12.42 -4.34 -3.27
CA LYS A 47 -13.67 -3.60 -2.97
C LYS A 47 -13.88 -3.51 -1.46
N ILE A 48 -13.20 -2.54 -0.85
CA ILE A 48 -13.45 -2.12 0.53
C ILE A 48 -14.95 -1.75 0.64
N ASP A 49 -15.70 -2.55 1.39
CA ASP A 49 -17.12 -2.30 1.68
C ASP A 49 -17.25 -1.04 2.55
N LYS A 50 -17.53 0.08 1.90
CA LYS A 50 -17.60 1.37 2.59
C LYS A 50 -18.82 1.55 3.48
N SER A 51 -19.82 0.68 3.36
CA SER A 51 -21.07 0.79 4.13
C SER A 51 -20.85 0.65 5.64
N LYS A 52 -19.74 0.01 6.03
CA LYS A 52 -19.37 -0.20 7.43
C LYS A 52 -18.60 0.96 8.07
N PHE A 53 -18.07 1.90 7.29
CA PHE A 53 -17.33 3.04 7.86
C PHE A 53 -18.27 4.21 8.15
N LYS A 54 -18.11 4.77 9.34
CA LYS A 54 -18.73 6.03 9.72
C LYS A 54 -17.83 7.18 9.31
N LYS A 55 -18.43 8.33 9.01
CA LYS A 55 -17.66 9.58 8.87
C LYS A 55 -16.95 9.86 10.20
N ALA A 56 -15.73 10.38 10.12
CA ALA A 56 -15.05 10.89 11.31
C ALA A 56 -15.93 11.96 11.96
N PRO A 57 -16.03 11.98 13.31
CA PRO A 57 -16.76 13.02 14.01
C PRO A 57 -16.10 14.38 13.78
N GLU A 58 -16.87 15.45 13.98
CA GLU A 58 -16.30 16.80 14.03
C GLU A 58 -15.38 16.94 15.24
N ILE A 59 -14.26 17.65 15.06
CA ILE A 59 -13.34 17.97 16.14
C ILE A 59 -13.97 19.12 16.95
N ILE A 60 -14.32 18.85 18.19
CA ILE A 60 -14.98 19.80 19.10
C ILE A 60 -14.18 19.96 20.39
N GLY A 61 -14.40 21.05 21.11
CA GLY A 61 -13.81 21.26 22.44
C GLY A 61 -12.30 21.58 22.45
N ILE A 62 -11.73 21.97 21.31
CA ILE A 62 -10.32 22.37 21.23
C ILE A 62 -10.14 23.75 21.89
N THR A 63 -9.24 23.81 22.87
CA THR A 63 -8.95 25.04 23.63
C THR A 63 -7.86 25.87 22.98
N HIS A 64 -6.87 25.24 22.35
CA HIS A 64 -5.73 25.89 21.70
C HIS A 64 -5.33 25.14 20.43
N TYR A 65 -4.80 25.86 19.45
CA TYR A 65 -4.25 25.31 18.22
C TYR A 65 -2.77 25.69 18.10
N PHE A 66 -1.93 24.70 17.78
CA PHE A 66 -0.53 24.89 17.44
C PHE A 66 -0.33 24.67 15.95
N ASN A 67 0.63 25.38 15.35
CA ASN A 67 1.02 25.26 13.93
C ASN A 67 -0.09 25.57 12.90
N THR A 68 -1.31 25.89 13.34
CA THR A 68 -2.48 26.17 12.48
C THR A 68 -3.54 27.00 13.22
N THR A 69 -4.63 27.31 12.52
CA THR A 69 -5.86 27.91 13.08
C THR A 69 -7.06 27.03 12.72
N PRO A 70 -8.21 27.16 13.40
CA PRO A 70 -9.42 26.38 13.07
C PRO A 70 -9.84 26.52 11.60
N GLU A 71 -9.79 27.73 11.06
CA GLU A 71 -10.18 28.06 9.69
C GLU A 71 -9.24 27.43 8.66
N LYS A 72 -7.93 27.48 8.94
CA LYS A 72 -6.91 26.87 8.09
C LYS A 72 -7.07 25.35 8.09
N LEU A 73 -7.22 24.74 9.26
CA LEU A 73 -7.42 23.29 9.39
C LEU A 73 -8.68 22.79 8.66
N ALA A 74 -9.80 23.50 8.80
CA ALA A 74 -11.06 23.15 8.15
C ALA A 74 -10.95 23.13 6.60
N ASN A 75 -10.06 23.94 6.04
CA ASN A 75 -9.77 23.94 4.62
C ASN A 75 -8.76 22.86 4.22
N GLU A 76 -7.71 22.67 5.01
CA GLU A 76 -6.64 21.69 4.72
C GLU A 76 -7.12 20.23 4.75
N ILE A 77 -8.14 19.90 5.55
CA ILE A 77 -8.69 18.54 5.64
C ILE A 77 -9.33 18.07 4.33
N LYS A 78 -9.83 18.98 3.49
CA LYS A 78 -10.63 18.62 2.30
C LYS A 78 -9.77 17.89 1.27
N GLY A 79 -10.18 16.67 0.92
CA GLY A 79 -9.51 15.85 -0.11
C GLY A 79 -8.19 15.23 0.33
N LYS A 80 -7.83 15.31 1.61
CA LYS A 80 -6.64 14.67 2.18
C LYS A 80 -6.98 13.31 2.79
N VAL A 81 -5.96 12.45 2.88
CA VAL A 81 -5.97 11.33 3.83
C VAL A 81 -5.58 11.91 5.17
N VAL A 82 -6.43 11.76 6.19
CA VAL A 82 -6.21 12.37 7.50
C VAL A 82 -5.88 11.29 8.53
N LEU A 83 -4.74 11.44 9.21
CA LEU A 83 -4.37 10.66 10.39
C LEU A 83 -4.61 11.50 11.64
N TYR A 84 -5.47 11.02 12.53
CA TYR A 84 -5.65 11.58 13.87
C TYR A 84 -4.76 10.82 14.85
N ASP A 85 -3.78 11.50 15.43
CA ASP A 85 -2.88 10.95 16.45
C ASP A 85 -3.28 11.51 17.82
N ILE A 86 -3.87 10.68 18.68
CA ILE A 86 -4.30 11.09 20.02
C ILE A 86 -3.14 10.82 20.97
N TRP A 87 -2.60 11.89 21.55
CA TRP A 87 -1.34 11.81 22.29
C TRP A 87 -1.33 12.76 23.49
N THR A 88 -0.33 12.58 24.36
CA THR A 88 0.07 13.58 25.35
C THR A 88 1.58 13.55 25.55
N TYR A 89 2.21 14.70 25.84
CA TYR A 89 3.66 14.84 25.73
C TYR A 89 4.44 14.03 26.77
N SER A 90 3.90 13.82 27.98
CA SER A 90 4.62 13.07 29.02
C SER A 90 4.46 11.54 28.88
N CYS A 91 3.58 11.08 27.97
CA CYS A 91 3.35 9.66 27.74
C CYS A 91 4.51 9.02 26.95
N ILE A 92 5.26 8.14 27.62
CA ILE A 92 6.40 7.45 27.00
C ILE A 92 6.02 6.62 25.77
N ASN A 93 4.78 6.14 25.69
CA ASN A 93 4.31 5.39 24.52
C ASN A 93 4.10 6.33 23.32
N CYS A 94 3.57 7.53 23.53
CA CYS A 94 3.45 8.55 22.50
C CYS A 94 4.83 9.03 22.02
N VAL A 95 5.78 9.23 22.96
CA VAL A 95 7.16 9.59 22.61
C VAL A 95 7.82 8.51 21.74
N ARG A 96 7.54 7.23 22.00
CA ARG A 96 8.06 6.11 21.19
C ARG A 96 7.44 6.05 19.79
N THR A 97 6.21 6.51 19.59
CA THR A 97 5.55 6.53 18.28
C THR A 97 5.89 7.78 17.47
N LEU A 98 6.24 8.88 18.11
CA LEU A 98 6.51 10.18 17.47
C LEU A 98 7.51 10.11 16.30
N PRO A 99 8.65 9.38 16.36
CA PRO A 99 9.56 9.28 15.23
C PRO A 99 8.92 8.72 13.95
N TYR A 100 7.96 7.80 14.09
CA TYR A 100 7.24 7.24 12.94
C TYR A 100 6.25 8.23 12.35
N ILE A 101 5.56 8.98 13.21
CA ILE A 101 4.64 10.05 12.79
C ILE A 101 5.38 11.13 12.00
N VAL A 102 6.54 11.56 12.50
CA VAL A 102 7.42 12.52 11.81
C VAL A 102 7.88 11.96 10.46
N ALA A 103 8.37 10.73 10.42
CA ALA A 103 8.81 10.09 9.17
C ALA A 103 7.67 9.95 8.14
N TRP A 104 6.43 9.69 8.58
CA TRP A 104 5.27 9.66 7.68
C TRP A 104 4.90 11.03 7.16
N ASN A 105 4.97 12.07 8.00
CA ASN A 105 4.75 13.44 7.55
C ASN A 105 5.77 13.82 6.48
N GLU A 106 7.07 13.63 6.76
CA GLU A 106 8.15 13.91 5.80
C GLU A 106 7.97 13.18 4.47
N LYS A 107 7.50 11.93 4.50
CA LYS A 107 7.36 11.11 3.31
C LYS A 107 6.09 11.40 2.51
N TYR A 108 4.99 11.77 3.16
CA TYR A 108 3.66 11.73 2.54
C TYR A 108 2.87 13.04 2.59
N SER A 109 3.35 14.10 3.26
CA SER A 109 2.64 15.39 3.32
C SER A 109 2.30 15.93 1.93
N ASP A 110 3.28 15.89 1.03
CA ASP A 110 3.15 16.37 -0.35
C ASP A 110 2.30 15.43 -1.21
N SER A 111 2.15 14.17 -0.78
CA SER A 111 1.31 13.16 -1.41
C SER A 111 -0.14 13.17 -0.91
N GLY A 112 -0.50 14.12 -0.04
CA GLY A 112 -1.88 14.29 0.43
C GLY A 112 -2.19 13.67 1.79
N LEU A 113 -1.19 13.24 2.56
CA LEU A 113 -1.37 12.93 3.98
C LEU A 113 -1.42 14.24 4.80
N LEU A 114 -2.39 14.33 5.70
CA LEU A 114 -2.47 15.35 6.75
C LEU A 114 -2.48 14.65 8.11
N ILE A 115 -1.55 14.99 8.99
CA ILE A 115 -1.51 14.46 10.36
C ILE A 115 -2.00 15.55 11.32
N ILE A 116 -2.96 15.20 12.17
CA ILE A 116 -3.52 16.07 13.21
C ILE A 116 -3.23 15.41 14.56
N GLY A 117 -2.31 16.01 15.32
CA GLY A 117 -2.04 15.62 16.70
C GLY A 117 -3.10 16.18 17.64
N ILE A 118 -3.98 15.32 18.17
CA ILE A 118 -4.97 15.66 19.18
C ILE A 118 -4.34 15.46 20.56
N HIS A 119 -3.73 16.51 21.09
CA HIS A 119 -3.22 16.51 22.46
C HIS A 119 -4.37 16.40 23.45
N SER A 120 -4.45 15.27 24.16
CA SER A 120 -5.49 14.93 25.12
C SER A 120 -4.83 14.70 26.50
N PRO A 121 -4.70 15.76 27.33
CA PRO A 121 -3.98 15.73 28.59
C PRO A 121 -4.40 14.58 29.52
N GLU A 122 -3.43 13.83 30.04
CA GLU A 122 -3.59 12.89 31.15
C GLU A 122 -3.54 13.63 32.49
N PHE A 123 -2.68 14.66 32.58
CA PHE A 123 -2.46 15.42 33.82
C PHE A 123 -2.74 16.92 33.66
N GLU A 124 -2.97 17.60 34.79
CA GLU A 124 -3.29 19.03 34.81
C GLU A 124 -2.18 19.90 34.22
N PHE A 125 -0.92 19.56 34.47
CA PHE A 125 0.23 20.29 33.96
C PHE A 125 0.37 20.17 32.42
N GLU A 126 -0.25 19.17 31.81
CA GLU A 126 -0.24 19.00 30.35
C GLU A 126 -1.29 19.86 29.65
N LYS A 127 -2.19 20.51 30.40
CA LYS A 127 -3.12 21.50 29.85
C LYS A 127 -2.47 22.87 29.62
N ILE A 128 -1.31 23.11 30.23
CA ILE A 128 -0.56 24.37 30.10
C ILE A 128 0.06 24.41 28.70
N PRO A 129 -0.39 25.32 27.80
CA PRO A 129 0.02 25.31 26.40
C PRO A 129 1.53 25.40 26.19
N GLU A 130 2.24 26.11 27.07
CA GLU A 130 3.70 26.30 26.97
C GLU A 130 4.51 25.03 27.22
N ASN A 131 3.89 23.99 27.80
CA ASN A 131 4.53 22.70 28.03
C ASN A 131 4.41 21.76 26.82
N VAL A 132 3.56 22.07 25.84
CA VAL A 132 3.15 21.19 24.74
C VAL A 132 3.87 21.52 23.44
#